data_AF-E2C4Y2-F1
#
_entry.id   AF-E2C4Y2-F1
#
_cell.length_a   1.000
_cell.length_b   1.000
_cell.length_c   1.000
_cell.angle_alpha   90.00
_cell.angle_beta   90.00
_cell.angle_gamma   90.00
#
_symmetry.space_group_name_H-M   'P 1'
#
loop_
_entity.id
_entity.type
_entity.pdbx_description
1 polymer ?
#
loop_
_entity_poly.entity_id
_entity_poly.type
_entity_poly.pdbx_seq_one_letter_code
_entity_poly.pdbx_strand_id
1 'polypeptide(L)'
;MLCNHIAEQLENIFDYNERLRFHIRDDPFELSERQFINLFRLKKETANRLINIVEDNFVEPSRSSALDATVQGLVALHFYGLGSYQNCIGKNIHMAISQPSVSRCVRNVTNILNLPEIFNDWVCFSNTFQKLQQLRNKLVYIQKN
;
A
#
# COMPACT_ATOMS: atom_id res chain seq x y z
N MET A 1 31.78 -1.93 16.96
CA MET A 1 31.00 -2.71 15.98
C MET A 1 29.72 -3.31 16.59
N LEU A 2 29.76 -3.89 17.81
CA LEU A 2 28.55 -4.36 18.51
C LEU A 2 27.57 -3.22 18.91
N CYS A 3 28.04 -2.03 19.28
CA CYS A 3 27.16 -0.95 19.72
C CYS A 3 26.23 -0.40 18.63
N ASN A 4 26.67 -0.39 17.36
CA ASN A 4 25.83 0.09 16.26
C ASN A 4 24.72 -0.92 15.93
N HIS A 5 25.03 -2.22 15.99
CA HIS A 5 24.04 -3.26 15.77
C HIS A 5 22.99 -3.29 16.89
N ILE A 6 23.41 -3.09 18.13
CA ILE A 6 22.47 -3.01 19.27
C ILE A 6 21.63 -1.72 19.18
N ALA A 7 22.21 -0.58 18.78
CA ALA A 7 21.46 0.66 18.58
C ALA A 7 20.42 0.49 17.45
N GLU A 8 20.79 -0.11 16.33
CA GLU A 8 19.92 -0.38 15.20
C GLU A 8 18.82 -1.39 15.56
N GLN A 9 19.14 -2.42 16.34
CA GLN A 9 18.16 -3.37 16.90
C GLN A 9 17.20 -2.70 17.90
N LEU A 10 17.69 -1.80 18.75
CA LEU A 10 16.85 -1.08 19.71
C LEU A 10 15.96 -0.06 19.00
N GLU A 11 16.47 0.68 18.02
CA GLU A 11 15.69 1.59 17.18
C GLU A 11 14.60 0.82 16.41
N ASN A 12 14.92 -0.37 15.91
CA ASN A 12 13.96 -1.31 15.32
C ASN A 12 12.84 -1.72 16.30
N ILE A 13 13.20 -2.00 17.57
CA ILE A 13 12.29 -2.47 18.62
C ILE A 13 11.42 -1.33 19.17
N PHE A 14 11.96 -0.12 19.32
CA PHE A 14 11.20 1.06 19.78
C PHE A 14 10.17 1.49 18.73
N ASP A 15 10.54 1.49 17.46
CA ASP A 15 9.66 1.83 16.33
C ASP A 15 8.67 0.69 15.97
N TYR A 16 8.87 -0.53 16.49
CA TYR A 16 7.88 -1.63 16.45
C TYR A 16 6.85 -1.55 17.59
N ASN A 17 7.24 -1.04 18.76
CA ASN A 17 6.39 -1.02 19.96
C ASN A 17 5.43 0.18 20.02
N GLU A 18 5.74 1.26 19.31
CA GLU A 18 4.71 2.24 18.96
C GLU A 18 3.88 1.65 17.82
N ARG A 19 2.67 1.15 18.12
CA ARG A 19 1.68 0.83 17.07
C ARG A 19 1.51 2.08 16.22
N LEU A 20 2.20 2.18 15.08
CA LEU A 20 2.24 3.40 14.27
C LEU A 20 0.82 3.94 14.11
N ARG A 21 0.55 5.07 14.77
CA ARG A 21 -0.76 5.70 14.72
C ARG A 21 -0.78 6.66 13.55
N PHE A 22 -0.87 6.13 12.32
CA PHE A 22 -1.21 6.96 11.18
C PHE A 22 -2.58 7.62 11.45
N HIS A 23 -2.78 8.88 11.09
CA HIS A 23 -4.11 9.43 10.81
C HIS A 23 -4.10 9.82 9.34
N ILE A 24 -5.18 9.53 8.60
CA ILE A 24 -5.22 9.88 7.18
C ILE A 24 -5.17 11.38 6.88
N ARG A 25 -5.34 12.21 7.93
CA ARG A 25 -5.16 13.65 7.86
C ARG A 25 -3.69 14.08 7.90
N ASP A 26 -2.81 13.21 8.35
CA ASP A 26 -1.38 13.42 8.31
C ASP A 26 -0.88 12.97 6.94
N ASP A 27 0.10 13.66 6.38
CA ASP A 27 0.73 13.23 5.13
C ASP A 27 1.61 11.99 5.42
N PRO A 28 1.26 10.78 4.91
CA PRO A 28 2.08 9.59 5.14
C PRO A 28 3.44 9.69 4.47
N PHE A 29 3.63 10.56 3.47
CA PHE A 29 4.92 10.73 2.80
C PHE A 29 5.95 11.45 3.67
N GLU A 30 5.55 12.03 4.80
CA GLU A 30 6.47 12.59 5.82
C GLU A 30 7.10 11.50 6.71
N LEU A 31 6.54 10.30 6.77
CA LEU A 31 7.10 9.18 7.54
C LEU A 31 8.48 8.77 7.01
N SER A 32 9.33 8.13 7.83
CA SER A 32 10.55 7.52 7.27
C SER A 32 10.19 6.41 6.27
N GLU A 33 11.09 6.11 5.32
CA GLU A 33 10.86 5.05 4.32
C GLU A 33 10.54 3.71 4.98
N ARG A 34 11.24 3.41 6.09
CA ARG A 34 11.07 2.19 6.89
C ARG A 34 9.66 2.10 7.48
N GLN A 35 9.19 3.18 8.10
CA GLN A 35 7.84 3.28 8.67
C GLN A 35 6.77 3.19 7.58
N PHE A 36 7.00 3.85 6.45
CA PHE A 36 6.10 3.80 5.30
C PHE A 36 5.96 2.37 4.77
N ILE A 37 7.07 1.66 4.56
CA ILE A 37 7.06 0.26 4.12
C ILE A 37 6.35 -0.64 5.15
N ASN A 38 6.54 -0.40 6.45
CA ASN A 38 5.87 -1.16 7.49
C ASN A 38 4.34 -1.04 7.41
N LEU A 39 3.83 0.15 7.08
CA LEU A 39 2.39 0.44 6.97
C LEU A 39 1.79 -0.01 5.63
N PHE A 40 2.43 0.36 4.52
CA PHE A 40 1.86 0.21 3.17
C PHE A 40 2.44 -0.97 2.38
N ARG A 41 3.47 -1.65 2.91
CA ARG A 41 4.22 -2.75 2.26
C ARG A 41 4.90 -2.40 0.93
N LEU A 42 4.94 -1.11 0.60
CA LEU A 42 5.55 -0.56 -0.60
C LEU A 42 6.51 0.57 -0.23
N LYS A 43 7.50 0.82 -1.10
CA LYS A 43 8.30 2.06 -1.05
C LYS A 43 7.43 3.25 -1.44
N LYS A 44 7.76 4.45 -0.94
CA LYS A 44 7.03 5.69 -1.26
C LYS A 44 6.91 5.93 -2.75
N GLU A 45 8.00 5.71 -3.50
CA GLU A 45 8.02 5.87 -4.95
C GLU A 45 6.98 4.96 -5.64
N THR A 46 6.90 3.69 -5.25
CA THR A 46 5.94 2.74 -5.80
C THR A 46 4.51 3.08 -5.40
N ALA A 47 4.30 3.52 -4.16
CA ALA A 47 2.99 3.98 -3.70
C ALA A 47 2.51 5.22 -4.48
N ASN A 48 3.38 6.20 -4.71
CA ASN A 48 3.07 7.38 -5.54
C ASN A 48 2.72 7.00 -6.97
N ARG A 49 3.45 6.08 -7.60
CA ARG A 49 3.10 5.60 -8.93
C ARG A 49 1.71 4.97 -8.97
N LEU A 50 1.35 4.17 -7.96
CA LEU A 50 0.03 3.59 -7.87
C LEU A 50 -1.06 4.66 -7.67
N ILE A 51 -0.79 5.65 -6.82
CA ILE A 51 -1.72 6.77 -6.59
C ILE A 51 -1.95 7.56 -7.88
N ASN A 52 -0.90 7.84 -8.65
CA ASN A 52 -1.02 8.52 -9.94
C ASN A 52 -1.89 7.72 -10.93
N ILE A 53 -1.71 6.39 -11.00
CA ILE A 53 -2.58 5.53 -11.82
C ILE A 53 -4.05 5.63 -11.37
N VAL A 54 -4.29 5.68 -10.06
CA VAL A 54 -5.64 5.86 -9.50
C VAL A 54 -6.20 7.22 -9.89
N GLU A 55 -5.42 8.30 -9.74
CA GLU A 55 -5.76 9.68 -10.09
C GLU A 55 -6.14 9.83 -11.57
N ASP A 56 -5.31 9.31 -12.48
CA ASP A 56 -5.52 9.40 -13.93
C ASP A 56 -6.80 8.70 -14.40
N ASN A 57 -7.27 7.71 -13.64
CA ASN A 57 -8.46 6.92 -13.93
C ASN A 57 -9.60 7.20 -12.95
N PHE A 58 -9.46 8.25 -12.15
CA PHE A 58 -10.44 8.62 -11.14
C PHE A 58 -11.57 9.42 -11.78
N VAL A 59 -12.80 8.97 -11.61
CA VAL A 59 -13.97 9.77 -11.96
C VAL A 59 -14.26 10.71 -10.79
N GLU A 60 -14.17 12.01 -11.03
CA GLU A 60 -14.44 13.02 -9.99
C GLU A 60 -15.82 12.78 -9.34
N PRO A 61 -15.86 12.62 -8.01
CA PRO A 61 -17.10 12.39 -7.31
C PRO A 61 -17.94 13.67 -7.28
N SER A 62 -19.23 13.55 -7.61
CA SER A 62 -20.19 14.66 -7.61
C SER A 62 -20.49 15.27 -6.24
N ARG A 63 -19.95 14.69 -5.15
CA ARG A 63 -20.18 15.12 -3.76
C ARG A 63 -18.91 15.71 -3.19
N SER A 64 -19.00 16.90 -2.62
CA SER A 64 -17.87 17.59 -1.95
C SER A 64 -17.29 16.84 -0.75
N SER A 65 -18.04 15.91 -0.15
CA SER A 65 -17.57 15.08 0.98
C SER A 65 -16.86 13.81 0.55
N ALA A 66 -16.67 13.58 -0.75
CA ALA A 66 -15.99 12.40 -1.23
C ALA A 66 -14.47 12.54 -1.04
N LEU A 67 -13.83 11.42 -0.71
CA LEU A 67 -12.39 11.37 -0.57
C LEU A 67 -11.76 11.49 -1.96
N ASP A 68 -10.72 12.31 -2.07
CA ASP A 68 -9.93 12.43 -3.29
C ASP A 68 -9.20 11.12 -3.65
N ALA A 69 -8.66 11.07 -4.86
CA ALA A 69 -8.00 9.89 -5.40
C ALA A 69 -6.77 9.48 -4.57
N THR A 70 -5.96 10.46 -4.12
CA THR A 70 -4.78 10.24 -3.27
C THR A 70 -5.16 9.51 -1.97
N VAL A 71 -6.17 10.03 -1.26
CA VAL A 71 -6.69 9.45 -0.03
C VAL A 71 -7.27 8.07 -0.31
N GLN A 72 -8.07 7.88 -1.36
CA GLN A 72 -8.60 6.55 -1.70
C GLN A 72 -7.49 5.54 -1.98
N GLY A 73 -6.43 5.95 -2.71
CA GLY A 73 -5.24 5.16 -2.97
C GLY A 73 -4.53 4.74 -1.69
N LEU A 74 -4.25 5.69 -0.80
CA LEU A 74 -3.62 5.42 0.50
C LEU A 74 -4.47 4.51 1.39
N VAL A 75 -5.79 4.71 1.41
CA VAL A 75 -6.72 3.83 2.15
C VAL A 75 -6.63 2.40 1.66
N ALA A 76 -6.69 2.22 0.33
CA ALA A 76 -6.66 0.91 -0.28
C ALA A 76 -5.30 0.22 -0.07
N LEU A 77 -4.19 0.95 -0.24
CA LEU A 77 -2.84 0.46 0.00
C LEU A 77 -2.65 -0.02 1.44
N HIS A 78 -3.08 0.78 2.41
CA HIS A 78 -3.01 0.40 3.82
C HIS A 78 -3.83 -0.86 4.10
N PHE A 79 -5.03 -0.97 3.49
CA PHE A 79 -5.86 -2.16 3.59
C PHE A 79 -5.19 -3.41 2.99
N TYR A 80 -4.60 -3.30 1.80
CA TYR A 80 -3.88 -4.40 1.15
C TYR A 80 -2.65 -4.84 1.96
N GLY A 81 -1.92 -3.88 2.53
CA GLY A 81 -0.70 -4.14 3.29
C GLY A 81 -0.92 -4.77 4.67
N LEU A 82 -2.07 -4.52 5.29
CA LEU A 82 -2.47 -5.10 6.58
C LEU A 82 -3.20 -6.44 6.44
N GLY A 83 -3.90 -6.67 5.33
CA GLY A 83 -4.65 -7.91 5.08
C GLY A 83 -5.82 -8.17 6.04
N SER A 84 -6.18 -7.21 6.88
CA SER A 84 -7.12 -7.40 7.98
C SER A 84 -8.54 -6.95 7.62
N TYR A 85 -9.41 -7.90 7.27
CA TYR A 85 -10.86 -7.68 7.21
C TYR A 85 -11.47 -7.42 8.61
N GLN A 86 -10.84 -7.96 9.68
CA GLN A 86 -11.38 -7.97 11.05
C GLN A 86 -11.10 -6.68 11.86
N ASN A 87 -10.09 -5.89 11.52
CA ASN A 87 -9.83 -4.58 12.17
C ASN A 87 -10.94 -3.54 11.90
N CYS A 88 -11.89 -3.86 11.01
CA CYS A 88 -13.10 -3.09 10.75
C CYS A 88 -14.06 -2.99 11.96
N ILE A 89 -13.98 -3.91 12.93
CA ILE A 89 -14.92 -3.98 14.08
C ILE A 89 -14.37 -3.25 15.31
N GLY A 90 -13.04 -3.08 15.42
CA GLY A 90 -12.36 -2.73 16.67
C GLY A 90 -11.96 -1.26 16.89
N LYS A 91 -12.41 -0.34 16.03
CA LYS A 91 -11.97 1.07 15.89
C LYS A 91 -10.82 1.23 14.87
N ASN A 92 -11.17 1.80 13.73
CA ASN A 92 -10.26 2.35 12.74
C ASN A 92 -9.60 3.64 13.26
N ILE A 93 -8.95 3.56 14.44
CA ILE A 93 -8.30 4.69 15.15
C ILE A 93 -7.28 5.37 14.24
N HIS A 94 -6.79 4.67 13.22
CA HIS A 94 -5.70 5.09 12.37
C HIS A 94 -6.12 5.88 11.12
N MET A 95 -7.42 6.03 10.84
CA MET A 95 -7.81 6.61 9.55
C MET A 95 -8.94 7.63 9.65
N ALA A 96 -9.55 7.84 10.81
CA ALA A 96 -10.64 8.80 11.01
C ALA A 96 -11.77 8.73 9.93
N ILE A 97 -11.91 7.57 9.26
CA ILE A 97 -12.93 7.31 8.24
C ILE A 97 -13.78 6.12 8.65
N SER A 98 -15.05 6.16 8.26
CA SER A 98 -15.98 5.08 8.54
C SER A 98 -15.62 3.83 7.75
N GLN A 99 -15.95 2.65 8.29
CA GLN A 99 -15.75 1.37 7.61
C GLN A 99 -16.41 1.33 6.21
N PRO A 100 -17.63 1.87 6.00
CA PRO A 100 -18.21 1.96 4.66
C PRO A 100 -17.40 2.84 3.70
N SER A 101 -16.71 3.87 4.20
CA SER A 101 -15.78 4.66 3.36
C SER A 101 -14.56 3.83 2.97
N VAL A 102 -13.94 3.11 3.91
CA VAL A 102 -12.82 2.19 3.59
C VAL A 102 -13.22 1.18 2.51
N SER A 103 -14.37 0.53 2.68
CA SER A 103 -14.86 -0.46 1.73
C SER A 103 -15.06 0.14 0.33
N ARG A 104 -15.60 1.36 0.23
CA ARG A 104 -15.74 2.06 -1.04
C ARG A 104 -14.39 2.40 -1.68
N CYS A 105 -13.42 2.90 -0.90
CA CYS A 105 -12.07 3.19 -1.41
C CYS A 105 -11.42 1.92 -1.98
N VAL A 106 -11.43 0.83 -1.21
CA VAL A 106 -10.87 -0.46 -1.65
C VAL A 106 -11.54 -0.93 -2.94
N ARG A 107 -12.87 -0.88 -3.00
CA ARG A 107 -13.62 -1.28 -4.20
C ARG A 107 -13.26 -0.41 -5.41
N ASN A 108 -13.21 0.90 -5.25
CA ASN A 108 -12.92 1.84 -6.34
C ASN A 108 -11.50 1.63 -6.88
N VAL A 109 -10.50 1.62 -5.98
CA VAL A 109 -9.10 1.39 -6.36
C VAL A 109 -8.93 0.01 -6.99
N THR A 110 -9.55 -1.04 -6.43
CA THR A 110 -9.52 -2.39 -7.02
C THR A 110 -10.11 -2.39 -8.43
N ASN A 111 -11.22 -1.69 -8.67
CA ASN A 111 -11.82 -1.63 -10.00
C ASN A 111 -10.90 -0.93 -11.01
N ILE A 112 -10.25 0.17 -10.61
CA ILE A 112 -9.27 0.88 -11.45
C ILE A 112 -8.09 -0.03 -11.78
N LEU A 113 -7.49 -0.68 -10.78
CA LEU A 113 -6.35 -1.57 -10.98
C LEU A 113 -6.67 -2.82 -11.82
N ASN A 114 -7.95 -3.18 -11.94
CA ASN A 114 -8.43 -4.29 -12.78
C ASN A 114 -8.87 -3.85 -14.18
N LEU A 115 -8.75 -2.56 -14.53
CA LEU A 115 -8.93 -2.13 -15.92
C LEU A 115 -7.92 -2.86 -16.81
N PRO A 116 -8.33 -3.46 -17.94
CA PRO A 116 -7.44 -4.29 -18.77
C PRO A 116 -6.15 -3.58 -19.19
N GLU A 117 -6.22 -2.28 -19.49
CA GLU A 117 -5.09 -1.41 -19.84
C GLU A 117 -4.08 -1.24 -18.71
N ILE A 118 -4.50 -1.35 -17.45
CA ILE A 118 -3.59 -1.31 -16.29
C ILE A 118 -3.19 -2.73 -15.93
N PHE A 119 -4.15 -3.63 -15.71
CA PHE A 119 -3.90 -4.97 -15.18
C PHE A 119 -2.92 -5.77 -16.04
N ASN A 120 -3.04 -5.70 -17.37
CA ASN A 120 -2.20 -6.48 -18.28
C ASN A 120 -0.74 -5.99 -18.34
N ASP A 121 -0.47 -4.75 -17.94
CA ASP A 121 0.90 -4.23 -17.83
C ASP A 121 1.66 -4.84 -16.64
N TRP A 122 0.93 -5.20 -15.58
CA TRP A 122 1.51 -5.68 -14.33
C TRP A 122 1.38 -7.19 -14.14
N VAL A 123 0.29 -7.78 -14.64
CA VAL A 123 -0.05 -9.21 -14.45
C VAL A 123 -0.10 -9.90 -15.80
N CYS A 124 0.91 -10.73 -16.06
CA CYS A 124 0.94 -11.61 -17.23
C CYS A 124 0.98 -13.07 -16.78
N PHE A 125 -0.06 -13.83 -17.11
CA PHE A 125 -0.04 -15.29 -16.97
C PHE A 125 0.71 -15.87 -18.16
N SER A 126 1.93 -16.33 -17.94
CA SER A 126 2.73 -16.93 -18.99
C SER A 126 2.11 -18.26 -19.43
N ASN A 127 1.72 -18.31 -20.70
CA ASN A 127 1.10 -19.46 -21.34
C ASN A 127 2.13 -20.49 -21.86
N THR A 128 3.41 -20.34 -21.51
CA THR A 128 4.49 -21.22 -21.97
C THR A 128 5.43 -21.55 -20.82
N PHE A 129 5.78 -22.83 -20.71
CA PHE A 129 6.73 -23.33 -19.71
C PHE A 129 8.07 -22.57 -19.70
N GLN A 130 8.58 -22.21 -20.89
CA GLN A 130 9.82 -21.44 -21.03
C GLN A 130 9.71 -20.02 -20.43
N LYS A 131 8.60 -19.31 -20.68
CA LYS A 131 8.36 -17.98 -20.08
C LYS A 131 8.19 -18.08 -18.56
N LEU A 132 7.52 -19.10 -18.06
CA LEU A 132 7.40 -19.38 -16.62
C LEU A 132 8.78 -19.58 -15.97
N GLN A 133 9.66 -20.36 -16.61
CA GLN A 133 11.02 -20.62 -16.11
C GLN A 133 11.87 -19.34 -16.09
N GLN A 134 11.80 -18.51 -17.13
CA GLN A 134 12.49 -17.22 -17.18
C GLN A 134 12.01 -16.25 -16.09
N LEU A 135 10.68 -16.15 -15.88
CA LEU A 135 10.09 -15.33 -14.83
C LEU A 135 10.52 -15.81 -13.44
N ARG A 136 10.50 -17.13 -13.20
CA ARG A 136 10.93 -17.72 -11.92
C ARG A 136 12.40 -17.37 -11.61
N ASN A 137 13.28 -17.48 -12.60
CA ASN A 137 14.70 -17.14 -12.43
C ASN A 137 14.90 -15.64 -12.15
N LYS A 138 14.14 -14.78 -12.83
CA LYS A 138 14.18 -13.32 -12.62
C LYS A 138 13.71 -12.93 -11.21
N LEU A 139 12.62 -13.53 -10.72
CA LEU A 139 12.09 -13.27 -9.38
C LEU A 139 13.04 -13.72 -8.27
N VAL A 140 13.69 -14.88 -8.43
CA VAL A 140 14.71 -15.36 -7.47
C VAL A 140 15.90 -14.41 -7.38
N TYR A 141 16.28 -13.76 -8.48
CA TYR A 141 17.36 -12.77 -8.49
C TYR A 141 16.99 -11.46 -7.77
N ILE A 142 15.73 -11.04 -7.85
CA ILE A 142 15.22 -9.84 -7.18
C ILE A 142 15.13 -10.07 -5.66
N GLN A 143 14.86 -11.29 -5.20
CA GLN A 143 14.80 -11.61 -3.76
C GLN A 143 16.17 -11.71 -3.07
N LYS A 144 17.27 -11.72 -3.83
CA LYS A 144 18.63 -11.85 -3.29
C LYS A 144 19.39 -10.52 -3.17
N ASN A 145 18.81 -9.42 -3.62
CA ASN A 145 19.36 -8.06 -3.53
C ASN A 145 18.38 -7.17 -2.77
#